data_AF-A0A7W6D881-F1
#
_entry.id   AF-A0A7W6D881-F1
#
_cell.length_a   1.000
_cell.length_b   1.000
_cell.length_c   1.000
_cell.angle_alpha   90.00
_cell.angle_beta   90.00
_cell.angle_gamma   90.00
#
_symmetry.space_group_name_H-M   'P 1'
#
loop_
_entity.id
_entity.type
_entity.pdbx_description
1 polymer ?
#
loop_
_entity_poly.entity_id
_entity_poly.type
_entity_poly.pdbx_seq_one_letter_code
_entity_poly.pdbx_strand_id
1 'polypeptide(L)'
;MLPNHDEYECTVINMSPGDVFFACHARPRAGERIIAYVDHLGRIEGTVSKSTDDGFVILVNATERKREKLAAQLTWIANKHELGLPEDRQHDRLTPRNSRTELALDDGRHYPCRIIDLSLSGAAIDIEVRPAVGTPVQLGNMRGKVVRHFQEGVAIEFSSVQSKEALTAFL
;
A
#
# COMPACT_ATOMS: atom_id res chain seq x y z
N MET A 1 -11.51 -1.39 20.27
CA MET A 1 -11.68 -0.76 21.58
C MET A 1 -13.06 -0.09 21.66
N LEU A 2 -13.89 -0.55 22.60
CA LEU A 2 -15.20 0.03 22.90
C LEU A 2 -15.06 1.28 23.80
N PRO A 3 -16.13 2.09 24.00
CA PRO A 3 -16.09 3.26 24.89
C PRO A 3 -15.69 2.95 26.34
N ASN A 4 -15.91 1.73 26.80
CA ASN A 4 -15.51 1.24 28.12
C ASN A 4 -14.03 0.77 28.17
N HIS A 5 -13.27 1.01 27.11
CA HIS A 5 -11.88 0.57 26.90
C HIS A 5 -11.67 -0.93 26.72
N ASP A 6 -12.74 -1.72 26.57
CA ASP A 6 -12.59 -3.15 26.27
C ASP A 6 -12.05 -3.36 24.85
N GLU A 7 -11.07 -4.24 24.74
CA GLU A 7 -10.47 -4.66 23.49
C GLU A 7 -10.96 -6.04 23.09
N TYR A 8 -11.26 -6.19 21.80
CA TYR A 8 -11.74 -7.43 21.22
C TYR A 8 -10.99 -7.66 19.92
N GLU A 9 -10.61 -8.91 19.68
CA GLU A 9 -10.18 -9.35 18.36
C GLU A 9 -11.41 -9.46 17.47
N CYS A 10 -11.40 -8.72 16.37
CA CYS A 10 -12.48 -8.68 15.40
C CYS A 10 -11.91 -8.80 13.98
N THR A 11 -12.65 -9.44 13.09
CA THR A 11 -12.27 -9.61 11.69
C THR A 11 -13.09 -8.66 10.82
N VAL A 12 -12.43 -7.90 9.94
CA VAL A 12 -13.13 -7.11 8.92
C VAL A 12 -13.63 -8.05 7.83
N ILE A 13 -14.94 -8.08 7.62
CA ILE A 13 -15.57 -8.93 6.59
C ILE A 13 -15.78 -8.15 5.29
N ASN A 14 -16.28 -6.92 5.40
CA ASN A 14 -16.37 -6.00 4.28
C ASN A 14 -16.07 -4.57 4.72
N MET A 15 -15.64 -3.75 3.78
CA MET A 15 -15.22 -2.40 4.07
C MET A 15 -15.35 -1.50 2.85
N SER A 16 -15.85 -0.30 3.08
CA SER A 16 -15.84 0.83 2.15
C SER A 16 -15.15 2.05 2.80
N PRO A 17 -14.97 3.15 2.07
CA PRO A 17 -14.50 4.41 2.67
C PRO A 17 -15.47 5.01 3.70
N GLY A 18 -16.73 4.57 3.70
CA GLY A 18 -17.80 5.10 4.53
C GLY A 18 -18.25 4.17 5.65
N ASP A 19 -18.09 2.86 5.50
CA ASP A 19 -18.54 1.87 6.48
C ASP A 19 -17.60 0.66 6.57
N VAL A 20 -17.71 -0.06 7.68
CA VAL A 20 -16.96 -1.30 7.92
C VAL A 20 -17.86 -2.29 8.67
N PHE A 21 -17.93 -3.53 8.19
CA PHE A 21 -18.53 -4.63 8.95
C PHE A 21 -17.45 -5.47 9.62
N PHE A 22 -17.56 -5.55 10.95
CA PHE A 22 -16.70 -6.39 11.78
C PHE A 22 -17.47 -7.62 12.20
N ALA A 23 -16.93 -8.81 11.92
CA ALA A 23 -17.30 -10.03 12.62
C ALA A 23 -16.59 -10.05 13.96
N CYS A 24 -17.35 -10.05 15.04
CA CYS A 24 -16.80 -9.95 16.40
C CYS A 24 -17.78 -10.45 17.45
N HIS A 25 -17.26 -11.02 18.53
CA HIS A 25 -18.06 -11.37 19.71
C HIS A 25 -18.52 -10.14 20.50
N ALA A 26 -17.88 -8.99 20.29
CA ALA A 26 -18.30 -7.73 20.89
C ALA A 26 -19.72 -7.37 20.44
N ARG A 27 -20.55 -6.92 21.38
CA ARG A 27 -21.94 -6.48 21.15
C ARG A 27 -22.10 -5.00 21.51
N PRO A 28 -21.46 -4.08 20.76
CA PRO A 28 -21.65 -2.67 21.02
C PRO A 28 -23.07 -2.23 20.64
N ARG A 29 -23.53 -1.15 21.26
CA ARG A 29 -24.86 -0.59 20.97
C ARG A 29 -24.78 0.41 19.82
N ALA A 30 -25.89 0.55 19.08
CA ALA A 30 -26.01 1.58 18.06
C ALA A 30 -25.76 2.98 18.66
N GLY A 31 -24.99 3.80 17.96
CA GLY A 31 -24.57 5.13 18.40
C GLY A 31 -23.26 5.15 19.21
N GLU A 32 -22.72 4.01 19.61
CA GLU A 32 -21.44 3.97 20.33
C GLU A 32 -20.26 4.27 19.40
N ARG A 33 -19.28 5.01 19.91
CA ARG A 33 -18.03 5.30 19.20
C ARG A 33 -17.04 4.18 19.43
N ILE A 34 -16.44 3.70 18.34
CA ILE A 34 -15.46 2.62 18.37
C ILE A 34 -14.18 3.08 17.68
N ILE A 35 -13.06 2.67 18.26
CA ILE A 35 -11.75 2.77 17.63
C ILE A 35 -11.29 1.35 17.28
N ALA A 36 -10.99 1.14 16.00
CA ALA A 36 -10.49 -0.11 15.47
C ALA A 36 -9.09 0.10 14.89
N TYR A 37 -8.18 -0.83 15.18
CA TYR A 37 -6.91 -0.94 14.47
C TYR A 37 -7.07 -2.02 13.43
N VAL A 38 -7.05 -1.63 12.16
CA VAL A 38 -7.20 -2.57 11.05
C VAL A 38 -5.85 -2.74 10.38
N ASP A 39 -5.47 -3.99 10.13
CA ASP A 39 -4.21 -4.33 9.49
C ASP A 39 -4.08 -3.60 8.14
N HIS A 40 -2.88 -3.09 7.89
CA HIS A 40 -2.52 -2.31 6.69
C HIS A 40 -3.23 -0.95 6.50
N LEU A 41 -4.36 -0.70 7.19
CA LEU A 41 -5.13 0.56 7.12
C LEU A 41 -4.90 1.47 8.33
N GLY A 42 -4.48 0.89 9.46
CA GLY A 42 -4.21 1.60 10.71
C GLY A 42 -5.47 1.95 11.49
N ARG A 43 -5.42 3.05 12.24
CA ARG A 43 -6.50 3.46 13.15
C ARG A 43 -7.70 4.04 12.41
N ILE A 44 -8.82 3.34 12.52
CA ILE A 44 -10.14 3.75 12.05
C ILE A 44 -11.01 4.09 13.25
N GLU A 45 -11.80 5.14 13.09
CA GLU A 45 -12.74 5.58 14.10
C GLU A 45 -14.11 5.66 13.44
N GLY A 46 -15.13 5.21 14.16
CA GLY A 46 -16.49 5.22 13.63
C GLY A 46 -17.55 5.09 14.70
N THR A 47 -18.79 5.24 14.26
CA THR A 47 -19.98 5.09 15.11
C THR A 47 -20.77 3.87 14.67
N VAL A 48 -21.16 3.03 15.62
CA VAL A 48 -21.97 1.84 15.34
C VAL A 48 -23.31 2.26 14.75
N SER A 49 -23.59 1.81 13.54
CA SER A 49 -24.89 2.04 12.88
C SER A 49 -25.86 0.91 13.18
N LYS A 50 -25.37 -0.34 13.19
CA LYS A 50 -26.19 -1.54 13.42
C LYS A 50 -25.34 -2.67 13.99
N SER A 51 -25.93 -3.43 14.91
CA SER A 51 -25.36 -4.68 15.43
C SER A 51 -26.15 -5.87 14.90
N THR A 52 -25.47 -6.97 14.62
CA THR A 52 -26.04 -8.24 14.13
C THR A 52 -25.58 -9.39 15.03
N ASP A 53 -26.12 -10.58 14.83
CA ASP A 53 -25.71 -11.76 15.59
C ASP A 53 -24.26 -12.18 15.29
N ASP A 54 -23.72 -11.84 14.13
CA ASP A 54 -22.35 -12.21 13.76
C ASP A 54 -21.35 -11.05 13.94
N GLY A 55 -21.81 -9.86 14.31
CA GLY A 55 -20.92 -8.70 14.37
C GLY A 55 -21.63 -7.34 14.47
N PHE A 56 -21.00 -6.30 13.92
CA PHE A 56 -21.58 -4.95 13.86
C PHE A 56 -20.98 -4.13 12.72
N VAL A 57 -21.75 -3.15 12.27
CA VAL A 57 -21.35 -2.17 11.24
C VAL A 57 -21.05 -0.85 11.93
N ILE A 58 -19.94 -0.22 11.54
CA ILE A 58 -19.66 1.18 11.88
C ILE A 58 -19.72 2.06 10.64
N LEU A 59 -20.14 3.31 10.83
CA LEU A 59 -19.91 4.39 9.89
C LEU A 59 -18.58 5.05 10.23
N VAL A 60 -17.71 5.22 9.23
CA VAL A 60 -16.36 5.78 9.40
C VAL A 60 -16.45 7.29 9.65
N ASN A 61 -16.03 7.70 10.83
CA ASN A 61 -15.95 9.11 11.23
C ASN A 61 -14.59 9.67 10.80
N ALA A 62 -14.51 10.13 9.55
CA ALA A 62 -13.29 10.67 8.97
C ALA A 62 -13.58 11.90 8.11
N THR A 63 -12.64 12.84 8.04
CA THR A 63 -12.66 13.97 7.09
C THR A 63 -12.64 13.44 5.65
N GLU A 64 -13.14 14.22 4.69
CA GLU A 64 -13.14 13.87 3.26
C GLU A 64 -11.78 13.39 2.76
N ARG A 65 -10.71 14.18 3.00
CA ARG A 65 -9.32 13.79 2.68
C ARG A 65 -8.89 12.42 3.24
N LYS A 66 -9.36 12.07 4.45
CA LYS A 66 -9.03 10.79 5.10
C LYS A 66 -9.84 9.65 4.50
N ARG A 67 -11.09 9.90 4.08
CA ARG A 67 -11.92 8.93 3.32
C ARG A 67 -11.36 8.69 1.92
N GLU A 68 -10.90 9.72 1.22
CA GLU A 68 -10.24 9.56 -0.09
C GLU A 68 -8.96 8.71 0.02
N LYS A 69 -8.14 8.97 1.04
CA LYS A 69 -6.95 8.14 1.32
C LYS A 69 -7.34 6.68 1.59
N LEU A 70 -8.38 6.47 2.39
CA LEU A 70 -8.90 5.14 2.70
C LEU A 70 -9.42 4.44 1.43
N ALA A 71 -10.14 5.16 0.56
CA ALA A 71 -10.62 4.66 -0.72
C ALA A 71 -9.46 4.20 -1.61
N ALA A 72 -8.42 5.03 -1.76
CA ALA A 72 -7.24 4.67 -2.54
C ALA A 72 -6.55 3.41 -1.99
N GLN A 73 -6.46 3.27 -0.65
CA GLN A 73 -5.89 2.07 -0.02
C GLN A 73 -6.76 0.83 -0.26
N LEU A 74 -8.09 0.93 -0.11
CA LEU A 74 -9.00 -0.17 -0.36
C LEU A 74 -9.01 -0.60 -1.82
N THR A 75 -8.98 0.34 -2.77
CA THR A 75 -8.85 0.05 -4.20
C THR A 75 -7.55 -0.70 -4.48
N TRP A 76 -6.43 -0.29 -3.88
CA TRP A 76 -5.17 -1.01 -4.03
C TRP A 76 -5.23 -2.43 -3.45
N ILE A 77 -5.83 -2.61 -2.27
CA ILE A 77 -5.98 -3.93 -1.62
C ILE A 77 -6.89 -4.84 -2.44
N ALA A 78 -8.03 -4.34 -2.94
CA ALA A 78 -8.97 -5.10 -3.74
C ALA A 78 -8.36 -5.57 -5.07
N ASN A 79 -7.59 -4.69 -5.72
CA ASN A 79 -6.93 -4.99 -7.00
C ASN A 79 -5.64 -5.82 -6.81
N LYS A 80 -5.17 -6.02 -5.58
CA LYS A 80 -3.98 -6.81 -5.27
C LYS A 80 -4.12 -8.27 -5.72
N HIS A 81 -5.35 -8.80 -5.75
CA HIS A 81 -5.64 -10.17 -6.22
C HIS A 81 -5.80 -10.28 -7.75
N GLU A 82 -6.33 -9.26 -8.43
CA GLU A 82 -6.52 -9.28 -9.89
C GLU A 82 -5.22 -9.07 -10.69
N LEU A 83 -4.16 -8.58 -10.05
CA LEU A 83 -2.87 -8.33 -10.71
C LEU A 83 -1.92 -9.54 -10.74
N GLY A 84 -2.37 -10.75 -10.36
CA GLY A 84 -1.58 -11.97 -10.52
C GLY A 84 -0.21 -11.91 -9.84
N LEU A 85 -0.12 -11.25 -8.68
CA LEU A 85 1.10 -11.27 -7.88
C LEU A 85 1.01 -12.49 -6.95
N PRO A 86 1.98 -13.43 -7.02
CA PRO A 86 2.01 -14.59 -6.16
C PRO A 86 1.96 -14.13 -4.70
N GLU A 87 0.95 -14.64 -4.02
CA GLU A 87 0.78 -14.52 -2.59
C GLU A 87 2.06 -14.97 -1.86
N ASP A 88 2.24 -14.34 -0.71
CA ASP A 88 2.94 -14.91 0.43
C ASP A 88 4.48 -14.88 0.40
N ARG A 89 5.03 -13.96 1.19
CA ARG A 89 5.67 -14.35 2.44
C ARG A 89 5.90 -13.14 3.33
N GLN A 90 5.23 -13.19 4.47
CA GLN A 90 5.60 -12.58 5.74
C GLN A 90 7.12 -12.64 6.04
N HIS A 91 7.61 -11.61 6.73
CA HIS A 91 8.99 -11.38 7.24
C HIS A 91 10.02 -11.06 6.13
N ASP A 92 10.75 -9.95 6.12
CA ASP A 92 11.27 -9.12 7.18
C ASP A 92 11.36 -7.67 6.69
N ARG A 93 11.16 -6.72 7.60
CA ARG A 93 11.37 -5.29 7.32
C ARG A 93 12.87 -5.03 7.14
N LEU A 94 13.37 -5.06 5.91
CA LEU A 94 14.71 -4.58 5.57
C LEU A 94 14.61 -3.13 5.09
N THR A 95 15.04 -2.18 5.93
CA THR A 95 15.30 -0.80 5.52
C THR A 95 16.69 -0.76 4.88
N PRO A 96 16.84 -0.55 3.56
CA PRO A 96 18.15 -0.62 2.93
C PRO A 96 19.06 0.52 3.39
N ARG A 97 20.29 0.18 3.77
CA ARG A 97 21.30 1.15 4.26
C ARG A 97 21.80 2.12 3.18
N ASN A 98 21.57 1.84 1.89
CA ASN A 98 21.94 2.72 0.77
C ASN A 98 20.81 2.80 -0.25
N SER A 99 19.91 3.77 -0.06
CA SER A 99 18.79 4.01 -0.98
C SER A 99 19.14 4.88 -2.20
N ARG A 100 20.35 5.43 -2.28
CA ARG A 100 20.83 6.26 -3.41
C ARG A 100 21.48 5.38 -4.49
N THR A 101 20.99 5.50 -5.71
CA THR A 101 21.51 4.82 -6.90
C THR A 101 21.43 5.76 -8.11
N GLU A 102 21.73 5.25 -9.31
CA GLU A 102 21.64 6.00 -10.56
C GLU A 102 20.65 5.32 -11.51
N LEU A 103 19.80 6.14 -12.14
CA LEU A 103 18.95 5.72 -13.24
C LEU A 103 19.65 6.12 -14.55
N ALA A 104 20.02 5.12 -15.35
CA ALA A 104 20.56 5.34 -16.68
C ALA A 104 19.42 5.38 -17.71
N LEU A 105 19.46 6.34 -18.63
CA LEU A 105 18.57 6.42 -19.78
C LEU A 105 19.28 5.85 -21.02
N ASP A 106 18.50 5.50 -22.04
CA ASP A 106 19.00 4.96 -23.31
C ASP A 106 19.88 5.95 -24.11
N ASP A 107 19.72 7.25 -23.87
CA ASP A 107 20.57 8.31 -24.42
C ASP A 107 21.95 8.45 -23.75
N GLY A 108 22.26 7.59 -22.78
CA GLY A 108 23.52 7.57 -22.06
C GLY A 108 23.60 8.56 -20.89
N ARG A 109 22.51 9.26 -20.55
CA ARG A 109 22.46 10.11 -19.36
C ARG A 109 22.20 9.29 -18.11
N HIS A 110 22.85 9.67 -17.03
CA HIS A 110 22.70 9.07 -15.71
C HIS A 110 22.22 10.12 -14.73
N TYR A 111 21.21 9.77 -13.93
CA TYR A 111 20.67 10.67 -12.92
C TYR A 111 20.70 10.01 -11.54
N PRO A 112 21.20 10.71 -10.52
CA PRO A 112 21.09 10.24 -9.15
C PRO A 112 19.62 10.15 -8.77
N CYS A 113 19.25 9.05 -8.14
CA CYS A 113 17.88 8.80 -7.72
C CYS A 113 17.84 7.98 -6.42
N ARG A 114 16.66 7.90 -5.83
CA ARG A 114 16.42 7.11 -4.63
C ARG A 114 15.32 6.09 -4.87
N ILE A 115 15.58 4.84 -4.54
CA ILE A 115 14.56 3.78 -4.62
C ILE A 115 13.58 3.98 -3.47
N ILE A 116 12.30 4.17 -3.80
CA ILE A 116 11.19 4.29 -2.83
C ILE A 116 10.63 2.91 -2.52
N ASP A 117 10.44 2.11 -3.57
CA ASP A 117 9.87 0.77 -3.51
C ASP A 117 10.48 -0.09 -4.63
N LEU A 118 10.68 -1.39 -4.37
CA LEU A 118 11.34 -2.32 -5.28
C LEU A 118 10.64 -3.67 -5.22
N SER A 119 10.28 -4.22 -6.38
CA SER A 119 9.69 -5.54 -6.53
C SER A 119 10.44 -6.35 -7.58
N LEU A 120 10.03 -7.61 -7.81
CA LEU A 120 10.62 -8.44 -8.86
C LEU A 120 10.27 -7.92 -10.27
N SER A 121 9.19 -7.16 -10.43
CA SER A 121 8.70 -6.70 -11.74
C SER A 121 8.88 -5.20 -11.96
N GLY A 122 9.28 -4.42 -10.96
CA GLY A 122 9.48 -2.98 -11.14
C GLY A 122 10.02 -2.26 -9.91
N ALA A 123 10.12 -0.94 -10.02
CA ALA A 123 10.55 -0.07 -8.94
C ALA A 123 9.85 1.29 -8.99
N ALA A 124 9.63 1.89 -7.83
CA ALA A 124 9.27 3.30 -7.69
C ALA A 124 10.52 4.09 -7.32
N ILE A 125 10.83 5.12 -8.12
CA ILE A 125 12.08 5.86 -8.02
C ILE A 125 11.77 7.34 -7.81
N ASP A 126 12.35 7.91 -6.77
CA ASP A 126 12.43 9.34 -6.49
C ASP A 126 13.58 9.94 -7.31
N ILE A 127 13.25 10.82 -8.25
CA ILE A 127 14.19 11.39 -9.22
C ILE A 127 13.71 12.78 -9.65
N GLU A 128 14.64 13.72 -9.76
CA GLU A 128 14.32 15.10 -10.14
C GLU A 128 13.87 15.20 -11.60
N VAL A 129 14.53 14.46 -12.50
CA VAL A 129 14.13 14.40 -13.90
C VAL A 129 12.91 13.51 -14.08
N ARG A 130 12.03 13.89 -14.99
CA ARG A 130 10.81 13.13 -15.34
C ARG A 130 10.90 12.61 -16.76
N PRO A 131 11.62 11.49 -17.00
CA PRO A 131 11.64 10.86 -18.32
C PRO A 131 10.23 10.51 -18.76
N ALA A 132 9.93 10.61 -20.05
CA ALA A 132 8.58 10.35 -20.55
C ALA A 132 8.14 8.91 -20.26
N VAL A 133 6.83 8.70 -20.17
CA VAL A 133 6.28 7.33 -20.11
C VAL A 133 6.67 6.59 -21.40
N GLY A 134 7.14 5.36 -21.24
CA GLY A 134 7.69 4.53 -22.32
C GLY A 134 9.21 4.65 -22.47
N THR A 135 9.87 5.64 -21.85
CA THR A 135 11.33 5.78 -21.93
C THR A 135 12.03 4.55 -21.36
N PRO A 136 12.91 3.89 -22.13
CA PRO A 136 13.75 2.81 -21.63
C PRO A 136 14.74 3.34 -20.59
N VAL A 137 14.88 2.61 -19.49
CA VAL A 137 15.74 2.98 -18.37
C VAL A 137 16.43 1.75 -17.79
N GLN A 138 17.54 1.98 -17.10
CA GLN A 138 18.28 0.94 -16.41
C GLN A 138 18.61 1.38 -14.99
N LEU A 139 18.22 0.55 -14.01
CA LEU A 139 18.48 0.72 -12.59
C LEU A 139 19.54 -0.30 -12.16
N GLY A 140 20.79 0.14 -12.03
CA GLY A 140 21.94 -0.76 -11.89
C GLY A 140 22.04 -1.76 -13.05
N ASN A 141 21.77 -3.05 -12.79
CA ASN A 141 21.76 -4.09 -13.83
C ASN A 141 20.36 -4.41 -14.38
N MET A 142 19.31 -3.81 -13.80
CA MET A 142 17.91 -4.11 -14.15
C MET A 142 17.44 -3.16 -15.25
N ARG A 143 17.09 -3.73 -16.41
CA ARG A 143 16.52 -2.96 -17.53
C ARG A 143 15.01 -2.89 -17.40
N GLY A 144 14.44 -1.75 -17.78
CA GLY A 144 13.01 -1.51 -17.75
C GLY A 144 12.57 -0.31 -18.57
N LYS A 145 11.34 0.14 -18.33
CA LYS A 145 10.76 1.33 -18.96
C LYS A 145 9.91 2.10 -17.95
N VAL A 146 9.79 3.41 -18.13
CA VAL A 146 8.87 4.23 -17.33
C VAL A 146 7.43 3.88 -17.70
N VAL A 147 6.59 3.55 -16.73
CA VAL A 147 5.17 3.21 -16.96
C VAL A 147 4.20 4.27 -16.48
N ARG A 148 4.61 5.10 -15.51
CA ARG A 148 3.83 6.24 -15.02
C ARG A 148 4.68 7.20 -14.19
N HIS A 149 4.16 8.41 -13.99
CA HIS A 149 4.70 9.39 -13.04
C HIS A 149 3.86 9.43 -11.77
N PHE A 150 4.45 9.85 -10.66
CA PHE A 150 3.77 10.16 -9.40
C PHE A 150 4.41 11.39 -8.75
N GLN A 151 3.90 11.89 -7.63
CA GLN A 151 4.33 13.18 -7.08
C GLN A 151 5.84 13.27 -6.84
N GLU A 152 6.46 12.25 -6.23
CA GLU A 152 7.89 12.24 -5.92
C GLU A 152 8.80 11.67 -7.02
N GLY A 153 8.28 11.05 -8.08
CA GLY A 153 9.15 10.47 -9.12
C GLY A 153 8.47 9.66 -10.22
N VAL A 154 9.11 8.57 -10.63
CA VAL A 154 8.66 7.73 -11.75
C VAL A 154 8.60 6.27 -11.35
N ALA A 155 7.62 5.54 -11.87
CA ALA A 155 7.52 4.10 -11.73
C ALA A 155 8.09 3.43 -12.97
N ILE A 156 8.94 2.44 -12.77
CA ILE A 156 9.58 1.66 -13.82
C ILE A 156 9.11 0.21 -13.76
N GLU A 157 8.88 -0.38 -14.92
CA GLU A 157 8.60 -1.81 -15.09
C GLU A 157 9.83 -2.48 -15.70
N PHE A 158 10.30 -3.58 -15.11
CA PHE A 158 11.45 -4.31 -15.60
C PHE A 158 11.10 -5.14 -16.84
N SER A 159 12.02 -5.19 -17.80
CA SER A 159 11.87 -5.95 -19.05
C SER A 159 11.79 -7.45 -18.83
N SER A 160 12.30 -7.94 -17.70
CA SER A 160 12.13 -9.31 -17.22
C SER A 160 11.89 -9.29 -15.72
N VAL A 161 11.16 -10.27 -15.21
CA VAL A 161 11.05 -10.51 -13.77
C VAL A 161 12.45 -10.80 -13.22
N GLN A 162 12.88 -10.02 -12.24
CA GLN A 162 14.20 -10.12 -11.63
C GLN A 162 14.21 -11.24 -10.59
N SER A 163 15.37 -11.87 -10.36
CA SER A 163 15.53 -12.82 -9.28
C SER A 163 15.78 -12.09 -7.95
N LYS A 164 15.50 -12.74 -6.82
CA LYS A 164 15.72 -12.13 -5.49
C LYS A 164 17.18 -11.74 -5.27
N GLU A 165 18.12 -12.53 -5.81
CA GLU A 165 19.56 -12.31 -5.74
C GLU A 165 19.98 -11.01 -6.45
N ALA A 166 19.31 -10.66 -7.55
CA ALA A 166 19.56 -9.42 -8.28
C ALA A 166 19.11 -8.18 -7.50
N LEU A 167 18.09 -8.32 -6.65
CA LEU A 167 17.58 -7.25 -5.79
C LEU A 167 18.40 -7.05 -4.51
N THR A 168 19.13 -8.08 -4.05
CA THR A 168 19.95 -8.02 -2.83
C THR A 168 21.03 -6.94 -2.88
N ALA A 169 21.49 -6.54 -4.07
CA ALA A 169 22.44 -5.42 -4.20
C ALA A 169 21.86 -4.06 -3.76
N PHE A 170 20.54 -3.96 -3.64
CA PHE A 170 19.79 -2.75 -3.25
C PHE A 170 19.07 -2.89 -1.89
N LEU A 171 19.25 -4.02 -1.20
CA LEU A 171 18.74 -4.30 0.14
C LEU A 171 19.86 -4.16 1.18
#